data_AF-A0A367Z370-F1
#
_entry.id   AF-A0A367Z370-F1
#
_cell.length_a   1.000
_cell.length_b   1.000
_cell.length_c   1.000
_cell.angle_alpha   90.00
_cell.angle_beta   90.00
_cell.angle_gamma   90.00
#
_symmetry.space_group_name_H-M   'P 1'
#
loop_
_entity.id
_entity.type
_entity.pdbx_description
1 polymer ?
#
loop_
_entity_poly.entity_id
_entity_poly.type
_entity_poly.pdbx_seq_one_letter_code
_entity_poly.pdbx_strand_id
1 'polypeptide(L)'
;MEIRKNNGDLAAVDAIFQKALELTNGNTGFALLISTLSTFDHYSLSFKIKFLDLKIPISNETKLEFQKRLDNLPSHFLPDSPKYPYGDKDKLQHIFGSAFLIFAFESKSLGNNYSIFVEKFEDRYISDGSYDLRDLRANQIGQEFGFMLLKNQSAKPSEAINNHYKER
;
A
#
# COMPACT_ATOMS: atom_id res chain seq x y z
N MET A 1 -2.39 -11.20 -13.77
CA MET A 1 -3.48 -11.49 -12.82
C MET A 1 -4.77 -11.56 -13.62
N GLU A 2 -5.45 -12.70 -13.60
CA GLU A 2 -6.68 -12.94 -14.38
C GLU A 2 -7.83 -12.03 -13.92
N ILE A 3 -7.92 -11.78 -12.62
CA ILE A 3 -8.91 -10.87 -12.01
C ILE A 3 -8.78 -9.45 -12.57
N ARG A 4 -7.56 -8.91 -12.68
CA ARG A 4 -7.30 -7.58 -13.26
C ARG A 4 -7.80 -7.48 -14.70
N LYS A 5 -7.56 -8.53 -15.50
CA LYS A 5 -7.98 -8.58 -16.91
C LYS A 5 -9.50 -8.65 -17.07
N ASN A 6 -10.18 -9.35 -16.17
CA ASN A 6 -11.62 -9.62 -16.28
C ASN A 6 -12.48 -8.55 -15.59
N ASN A 7 -12.00 -7.99 -14.48
CA ASN A 7 -12.79 -7.16 -13.56
C ASN A 7 -12.20 -5.75 -13.35
N GLY A 8 -11.04 -5.46 -13.93
CA GLY A 8 -10.36 -4.16 -13.82
C GLY A 8 -9.43 -4.03 -12.60
N ASP A 9 -8.72 -2.92 -12.56
CA ASP A 9 -7.67 -2.65 -11.56
C ASP A 9 -8.22 -2.51 -10.14
N LEU A 10 -9.33 -1.79 -9.97
CA LEU A 10 -9.94 -1.58 -8.65
C LEU A 10 -10.37 -2.90 -8.00
N ALA A 11 -10.97 -3.81 -8.77
CA ALA A 11 -11.32 -5.15 -8.29
C ALA A 11 -10.08 -6.01 -7.97
N ALA A 12 -8.98 -5.80 -8.69
CA ALA A 12 -7.72 -6.47 -8.39
C ALA A 12 -7.10 -5.98 -7.06
N VAL A 13 -7.30 -4.71 -6.69
CA VAL A 13 -6.90 -4.21 -5.36
C VAL A 13 -7.61 -4.97 -4.24
N ASP A 14 -8.92 -5.16 -4.36
CA ASP A 14 -9.70 -5.95 -3.40
C ASP A 14 -9.21 -7.40 -3.34
N ALA A 15 -8.94 -8.00 -4.50
CA ALA A 15 -8.48 -9.37 -4.59
C ALA A 15 -7.09 -9.60 -3.95
N ILE A 16 -6.19 -8.61 -3.99
CA ILE A 16 -4.91 -8.68 -3.27
C ILE A 16 -5.17 -8.85 -1.77
N PHE A 17 -6.01 -7.98 -1.19
CA PHE A 17 -6.31 -8.02 0.24
C PHE A 17 -7.08 -9.28 0.64
N GLN A 18 -8.08 -9.67 -0.15
CA GLN A 18 -8.84 -10.91 0.07
C GLN A 18 -7.94 -12.13 0.03
N LYS A 19 -7.01 -12.19 -0.93
CA LYS A 19 -6.07 -13.30 -0.99
C LYS A 19 -5.15 -13.34 0.22
N ALA A 20 -4.69 -12.18 0.69
CA ALA A 20 -3.91 -12.09 1.91
C ALA A 20 -4.70 -12.56 3.14
N LEU A 21 -5.99 -12.21 3.25
CA LEU A 21 -6.88 -12.71 4.30
C LEU A 21 -7.03 -14.23 4.27
N GLU A 22 -7.20 -14.83 3.09
CA GLU A 22 -7.24 -16.29 2.94
C GLU A 22 -5.94 -16.93 3.44
N LEU A 23 -4.79 -16.40 3.02
CA LEU A 23 -3.47 -16.94 3.39
C LEU A 23 -3.17 -16.81 4.88
N THR A 24 -3.79 -15.86 5.57
CA THR A 24 -3.60 -15.62 7.00
C THR A 24 -4.73 -16.17 7.87
N ASN A 25 -5.62 -16.99 7.31
CA ASN A 25 -6.81 -17.52 8.00
C ASN A 25 -7.65 -16.42 8.66
N GLY A 26 -7.86 -15.31 7.96
CA GLY A 26 -8.65 -14.17 8.41
C GLY A 26 -7.93 -13.21 9.37
N ASN A 27 -6.63 -13.39 9.63
CA ASN A 27 -5.89 -12.43 10.44
C ASN A 27 -5.65 -11.14 9.65
N THR A 28 -6.49 -10.14 9.92
CA THR A 28 -6.51 -8.85 9.20
C THR A 28 -5.19 -8.09 9.31
N GLY A 29 -4.57 -8.06 10.49
CA GLY A 29 -3.28 -7.36 10.67
C GLY A 29 -2.17 -7.97 9.81
N PHE A 30 -2.04 -9.30 9.81
CA PHE A 30 -1.09 -9.98 8.93
C PHE A 30 -1.49 -9.87 7.45
N ALA A 31 -2.79 -9.85 7.13
CA ALA A 31 -3.24 -9.68 5.75
C ALA A 31 -2.85 -8.30 5.20
N LEU A 32 -2.98 -7.23 5.99
CA LEU A 32 -2.53 -5.88 5.61
C LEU A 32 -1.00 -5.83 5.45
N LEU A 33 -0.25 -6.46 6.36
CA LEU A 33 1.20 -6.55 6.25
C LEU A 33 1.63 -7.29 4.97
N ILE A 34 1.04 -8.45 4.68
CA ILE A 34 1.32 -9.22 3.44
C ILE A 34 0.91 -8.42 2.20
N SER A 35 -0.24 -7.74 2.24
CA SER A 35 -0.69 -6.88 1.13
C SER A 35 0.30 -5.75 0.86
N THR A 36 0.84 -5.13 1.92
CA THR A 36 1.89 -4.11 1.81
C THR A 36 3.15 -4.70 1.17
N LEU A 37 3.70 -5.79 1.74
CA LEU A 37 4.93 -6.43 1.25
C LEU A 37 4.82 -6.95 -0.19
N SER A 38 3.67 -7.52 -0.56
CA SER A 38 3.44 -8.04 -1.91
C SER A 38 3.19 -6.95 -2.94
N THR A 39 2.91 -5.72 -2.53
CA THR A 39 2.71 -4.57 -3.41
C THR A 39 3.90 -3.61 -3.42
N PHE A 40 4.93 -3.85 -2.60
CA PHE A 40 6.17 -3.07 -2.65
C PHE A 40 6.78 -3.09 -4.04
N ASP A 41 7.08 -1.89 -4.55
CA ASP A 41 7.53 -1.68 -5.92
C ASP A 41 9.04 -1.46 -6.05
N HIS A 42 9.76 -1.49 -4.93
CA HIS A 42 11.21 -1.39 -4.87
C HIS A 42 11.85 -2.76 -4.59
N TYR A 43 12.88 -3.15 -5.35
CA TYR A 43 13.62 -4.39 -5.10
C TYR A 43 14.53 -4.28 -3.86
N SER A 44 14.98 -3.06 -3.59
CA SER A 44 15.89 -2.71 -2.51
C SER A 44 15.59 -1.29 -2.06
N LEU A 45 15.68 -1.04 -0.76
CA LEU A 45 15.61 0.31 -0.22
C LEU A 45 17.01 0.80 0.14
N SER A 46 17.29 2.04 -0.22
CA SER A 46 18.50 2.74 0.18
C SER A 46 18.17 3.56 1.42
N PHE A 47 18.82 3.25 2.55
CA PHE A 47 18.65 3.94 3.81
C PHE A 47 19.79 4.92 4.05
N LYS A 48 19.45 6.18 4.32
CA LYS A 48 20.42 7.20 4.75
C LYS A 48 20.60 7.12 6.28
N ILE A 49 21.70 6.51 6.73
CA ILE A 49 22.07 6.44 8.16
C ILE A 49 23.30 7.31 8.40
N LYS A 50 23.05 8.59 8.72
CA LYS A 50 23.99 9.67 9.13
C LYS A 50 25.25 9.92 8.28
N PHE A 51 26.05 8.93 7.92
CA PHE A 51 27.17 9.05 6.96
C PHE A 51 27.33 7.79 6.08
N LEU A 52 26.35 6.89 6.11
CA LEU A 52 26.35 5.63 5.38
C LEU A 52 25.05 5.48 4.60
N ASP A 53 25.18 5.21 3.30
CA ASP A 53 24.08 4.77 2.45
C ASP A 53 24.03 3.23 2.48
N LEU A 54 23.07 2.68 3.21
CA LEU A 54 22.88 1.24 3.33
C LEU A 54 21.79 0.78 2.37
N LYS A 55 22.15 -0.03 1.37
CA LYS A 55 21.19 -0.64 0.44
C LYS A 55 20.77 -2.01 0.95
N ILE A 56 19.52 -2.13 1.39
CA ILE A 56 18.96 -3.37 1.91
C ILE A 56 18.02 -3.98 0.86
N PRO A 57 18.23 -5.23 0.42
CA PRO A 57 17.25 -5.92 -0.40
C PRO A 57 16.00 -6.18 0.44
N ILE A 58 14.84 -5.77 -0.06
CA ILE A 58 13.55 -5.98 0.62
C ILE A 58 12.74 -7.11 0.00
N SER A 59 13.25 -7.70 -1.09
CA SER A 59 12.70 -8.89 -1.72
C SER A 59 13.76 -9.98 -1.84
N ASN A 60 13.32 -11.22 -1.59
CA ASN A 60 14.09 -12.43 -1.87
C ASN A 60 13.73 -13.02 -3.26
N GLU A 61 12.84 -12.37 -4.01
CA GLU A 61 12.51 -12.75 -5.39
C GLU A 61 13.74 -12.61 -6.28
N THR A 62 13.85 -13.45 -7.31
CA THR A 62 14.74 -13.13 -8.42
C THR A 62 14.26 -11.85 -9.11
N LYS A 63 15.15 -11.11 -9.76
CA LYS A 63 14.76 -9.89 -10.53
C LYS A 63 13.64 -10.16 -11.53
N LEU A 64 13.61 -11.36 -12.12
CA LEU A 64 12.57 -11.78 -13.06
C LEU A 64 11.21 -11.98 -12.38
N GLU A 65 11.18 -12.63 -11.21
CA GLU A 65 9.96 -12.81 -10.42
C GLU A 65 9.43 -11.47 -9.91
N PHE A 66 10.32 -10.63 -9.39
CA PHE A 66 9.99 -9.28 -8.95
C PHE A 66 9.36 -8.45 -10.07
N GLN A 67 9.96 -8.44 -11.26
CA GLN A 67 9.40 -7.73 -12.42
C GLN A 67 8.05 -8.31 -12.84
N LYS A 68 7.90 -9.64 -12.85
CA LYS A 68 6.61 -10.29 -13.15
C LYS A 68 5.54 -9.90 -12.14
N ARG A 69 5.86 -9.83 -10.85
CA ARG A 69 4.92 -9.37 -9.82
C ARG A 69 4.50 -7.92 -10.09
N LEU A 70 5.48 -7.04 -10.29
CA LEU A 70 5.24 -5.64 -10.63
C LEU A 70 4.36 -5.45 -11.86
N ASP A 71 4.61 -6.19 -12.94
CA ASP A 71 3.83 -6.11 -14.18
C ASP A 71 2.36 -6.52 -13.99
N ASN A 72 2.11 -7.35 -12.97
CA ASN A 72 0.79 -7.86 -12.62
C ASN A 72 0.05 -7.01 -11.57
N LEU A 73 0.70 -6.06 -10.91
CA LEU A 73 0.03 -5.13 -9.99
C LEU A 73 -1.00 -4.26 -10.73
N PRO A 74 -2.13 -3.92 -10.10
CA PRO A 74 -3.05 -2.93 -10.64
C PRO A 74 -2.37 -1.56 -10.69
N SER A 75 -2.57 -0.82 -11.79
CA SER A 75 -1.89 0.46 -12.00
C SER A 75 -2.83 1.65 -12.24
N HIS A 76 -4.09 1.42 -12.58
CA HIS A 76 -5.08 2.45 -12.87
C HIS A 76 -6.35 2.24 -12.04
N PHE A 77 -6.18 2.18 -10.72
CA PHE A 77 -7.28 1.96 -9.77
C PHE A 77 -7.77 3.25 -9.10
N LEU A 78 -7.06 4.37 -9.26
CA LEU A 78 -7.53 5.68 -8.82
C LEU A 78 -8.25 6.39 -9.98
N PRO A 79 -9.29 7.20 -9.72
CA PRO A 79 -10.00 7.94 -10.77
C PRO A 79 -9.10 8.85 -11.61
N ASP A 80 -8.03 9.37 -11.01
CA ASP A 80 -7.06 10.27 -11.66
C ASP A 80 -5.72 9.58 -11.96
N SER A 81 -5.70 8.25 -12.07
CA SER A 81 -4.49 7.50 -12.36
C SER A 81 -3.81 7.99 -13.64
N PRO A 82 -2.47 8.18 -13.64
CA PRO A 82 -1.73 8.53 -14.85
C PRO A 82 -1.93 7.49 -15.94
N LYS A 83 -2.00 7.92 -17.21
CA LYS A 83 -2.28 7.02 -18.34
C LYS A 83 -1.07 6.17 -18.80
N TYR A 84 0.11 6.37 -18.21
CA TYR A 84 1.30 5.61 -18.58
C TYR A 84 1.29 4.22 -17.91
N PRO A 85 1.96 3.20 -18.48
CA PRO A 85 1.79 1.80 -18.05
C PRO A 85 2.06 1.51 -16.56
N TYR A 86 2.96 2.27 -15.93
CA TYR A 86 3.27 2.15 -14.51
C TYR A 86 2.13 2.67 -13.60
N GLY A 87 1.40 3.70 -14.02
CA GLY A 87 0.28 4.28 -13.28
C GLY A 87 0.62 4.57 -11.82
N ASP A 88 -0.23 4.08 -10.91
CA ASP A 88 -0.18 4.22 -9.45
C ASP A 88 0.19 2.92 -8.71
N LYS A 89 1.03 2.04 -9.30
CA LYS A 89 1.42 0.77 -8.65
C LYS A 89 2.05 0.97 -7.27
N ASP A 90 2.90 1.98 -7.15
CA ASP A 90 3.58 2.38 -5.92
C ASP A 90 2.58 2.78 -4.83
N LYS A 91 1.45 3.40 -5.20
CA LYS A 91 0.42 3.85 -4.24
C LYS A 91 -0.26 2.69 -3.48
N LEU A 92 -0.19 1.46 -3.99
CA LEU A 92 -0.70 0.28 -3.30
C LEU A 92 0.01 0.05 -1.94
N GLN A 93 1.33 0.22 -1.90
CA GLN A 93 2.11 0.02 -0.67
C GLN A 93 1.76 1.09 0.38
N HIS A 94 1.45 2.31 -0.06
CA HIS A 94 0.99 3.39 0.79
C HIS A 94 -0.40 3.11 1.38
N ILE A 95 -1.35 2.65 0.55
CA ILE A 95 -2.70 2.28 1.00
C ILE A 95 -2.63 1.15 2.02
N PHE A 96 -2.00 0.02 1.68
CA PHE A 96 -1.96 -1.14 2.57
C PHE A 96 -1.07 -0.91 3.80
N GLY A 97 0.05 -0.21 3.64
CA GLY A 97 0.97 0.10 4.73
C GLY A 97 0.32 1.04 5.74
N SER A 98 -0.33 2.11 5.28
CA SER A 98 -1.06 3.02 6.17
C SER A 98 -2.24 2.32 6.86
N ALA A 99 -2.97 1.46 6.14
CA ALA A 99 -4.04 0.66 6.73
C ALA A 99 -3.51 -0.31 7.80
N PHE A 100 -2.37 -0.96 7.55
CA PHE A 100 -1.68 -1.81 8.53
C PHE A 100 -1.32 -1.02 9.79
N LEU A 101 -0.73 0.17 9.64
CA LEU A 101 -0.36 1.01 10.78
C LEU A 101 -1.57 1.41 11.62
N ILE A 102 -2.64 1.89 10.99
CA ILE A 102 -3.89 2.19 11.69
C ILE A 102 -4.43 0.94 12.39
N PHE A 103 -4.60 -0.16 11.66
CA PHE A 103 -5.16 -1.37 12.23
C PHE A 103 -4.33 -1.93 13.38
N ALA A 104 -2.99 -1.87 13.31
CA ALA A 104 -2.08 -2.41 14.31
C ALA A 104 -1.90 -1.48 15.54
N PHE A 105 -1.94 -0.16 15.35
CA PHE A 105 -1.62 0.82 16.40
C PHE A 105 -2.84 1.57 16.95
N GLU A 106 -3.88 1.85 16.15
CA GLU A 106 -5.13 2.40 16.69
C GLU A 106 -5.93 1.33 17.44
N SER A 107 -5.81 0.05 17.06
CA SER A 107 -6.26 -1.06 17.95
C SER A 107 -5.52 -1.10 19.30
N LYS A 108 -4.40 -0.36 19.42
CA LYS A 108 -3.56 -0.26 20.61
C LYS A 108 -3.47 1.17 21.20
N SER A 109 -4.22 2.14 20.66
CA SER A 109 -4.28 3.56 21.08
C SER A 109 -2.93 4.30 21.05
N LEU A 110 -2.60 5.01 19.95
CA LEU A 110 -1.60 6.11 19.93
C LEU A 110 -1.86 7.18 18.82
N GLY A 111 -2.83 8.06 19.02
CA GLY A 111 -2.79 9.48 18.59
C GLY A 111 -2.44 9.84 17.13
N ASN A 112 -3.44 9.81 16.24
CA ASN A 112 -3.80 10.81 15.21
C ASN A 112 -2.78 11.51 14.27
N ASN A 113 -1.48 11.19 14.25
CA ASN A 113 -0.51 11.88 13.36
C ASN A 113 0.28 10.94 12.42
N TYR A 114 -0.33 9.84 11.96
CA TYR A 114 0.37 8.81 11.18
C TYR A 114 0.77 9.22 9.76
N SER A 115 -0.03 10.03 9.04
CA SER A 115 0.38 10.51 7.69
C SER A 115 1.71 11.25 7.75
N ILE A 116 1.84 12.15 8.72
CA ILE A 116 3.05 12.94 8.94
C ILE A 116 4.22 12.05 9.38
N PHE A 117 3.97 10.96 10.10
CA PHE A 117 5.01 10.02 10.51
C PHE A 117 5.57 9.23 9.34
N VAL A 118 4.72 8.68 8.46
CA VAL A 118 5.14 7.92 7.28
C VAL A 118 5.96 8.82 6.36
N GLU A 119 5.47 10.02 6.06
CA GLU A 119 6.20 10.98 5.23
C GLU A 119 7.53 11.41 5.85
N LYS A 120 7.56 11.72 7.15
CA LYS A 120 8.82 12.07 7.84
C LYS A 120 9.79 10.90 7.92
N PHE A 121 9.30 9.66 7.89
CA PHE A 121 10.15 8.48 7.83
C PHE A 121 10.76 8.33 6.44
N GLU A 122 9.95 8.45 5.38
CA GLU A 122 10.39 8.35 3.99
C GLU A 122 11.39 9.46 3.63
N ASP A 123 11.07 10.73 3.91
CA ASP A 123 11.94 11.89 3.65
C ASP A 123 13.27 11.81 4.42
N ARG A 124 13.23 11.34 5.67
CA ARG A 124 14.41 11.30 6.53
C ARG A 124 15.33 10.11 6.26
N TYR A 125 14.77 8.97 5.88
CA TYR A 125 15.51 7.72 5.87
C TYR A 125 15.62 7.06 4.50
N ILE A 126 14.76 7.36 3.52
CA ILE A 126 14.80 6.72 2.20
C ILE A 126 15.47 7.66 1.19
N SER A 127 16.54 7.20 0.54
CA SER A 127 17.37 8.05 -0.33
C SER A 127 16.63 8.63 -1.53
N ASP A 128 15.64 7.88 -2.02
CA ASP A 128 14.81 8.16 -3.20
C ASP A 128 13.41 8.68 -2.81
N GLY A 129 13.15 8.90 -1.52
CA GLY A 129 11.89 9.47 -1.05
C GLY A 129 11.76 10.93 -1.45
N SER A 130 10.64 11.30 -2.08
CA SER A 130 10.30 12.70 -2.39
C SER A 130 8.89 12.99 -1.92
N TYR A 131 8.63 14.23 -1.51
CA TYR A 131 7.29 14.65 -1.11
C TYR A 131 6.34 14.64 -2.32
N ASP A 132 5.43 13.66 -2.37
CA ASP A 132 4.40 13.51 -3.41
C ASP A 132 2.99 13.60 -2.80
N LEU A 133 2.19 14.56 -3.28
CA LEU A 133 0.80 14.73 -2.87
C LEU A 133 -0.08 13.50 -3.18
N ARG A 134 0.28 12.68 -4.17
CA ARG A 134 -0.41 11.42 -4.46
C ARG A 134 -0.11 10.37 -3.40
N ASP A 135 1.11 10.31 -2.85
CA ASP A 135 1.45 9.43 -1.73
C ASP A 135 0.71 9.83 -0.47
N LEU A 136 0.62 11.12 -0.17
CA LEU A 136 -0.19 11.62 0.94
C LEU A 136 -1.66 11.17 0.81
N ARG A 137 -2.22 11.26 -0.39
CA ARG A 137 -3.60 10.80 -0.65
C ARG A 137 -3.74 9.29 -0.49
N ALA A 138 -2.80 8.51 -1.04
CA ALA A 138 -2.78 7.06 -0.89
C ALA A 138 -2.69 6.65 0.59
N ASN A 139 -1.88 7.35 1.37
CA ASN A 139 -1.80 7.18 2.82
C ASN A 139 -3.14 7.49 3.52
N GLN A 140 -3.82 8.58 3.15
CA GLN A 140 -5.14 8.93 3.70
C GLN A 140 -6.19 7.86 3.39
N ILE A 141 -6.26 7.39 2.15
CA ILE A 141 -7.16 6.29 1.73
C ILE A 141 -6.84 5.02 2.55
N GLY A 142 -5.56 4.70 2.74
CA GLY A 142 -5.14 3.59 3.59
C GLY A 142 -5.60 3.74 5.04
N GLN A 143 -5.51 4.94 5.61
CA GLN A 143 -5.98 5.19 6.97
C GLN A 143 -7.49 5.01 7.10
N GLU A 144 -8.26 5.58 6.17
CA GLU A 144 -9.71 5.39 6.09
C GLU A 144 -10.06 3.91 6.01
N PHE A 145 -9.36 3.15 5.15
CA PHE A 145 -9.55 1.71 5.04
C PHE A 145 -9.22 0.97 6.34
N GLY A 146 -8.12 1.32 7.02
CA GLY A 146 -7.75 0.78 8.32
C GLY A 146 -8.84 1.02 9.38
N PHE A 147 -9.39 2.23 9.44
CA PHE A 147 -10.50 2.55 10.34
C PHE A 147 -11.79 1.82 9.99
N MET A 148 -12.07 1.62 8.69
CA MET A 148 -13.20 0.82 8.24
C MET A 148 -13.07 -0.63 8.73
N LEU A 149 -11.87 -1.22 8.64
CA LEU A 149 -11.60 -2.59 9.12
C LEU A 149 -11.74 -2.76 10.63
N LEU A 150 -11.43 -1.73 11.42
CA LEU A 150 -11.67 -1.74 12.87
C LEU A 150 -13.18 -1.82 13.22
N LYS A 151 -14.05 -1.29 12.36
CA LYS A 151 -15.51 -1.28 12.55
C LYS A 151 -16.18 -2.48 11.87
N ASN A 152 -15.68 -2.88 10.71
CA ASN A 152 -16.21 -3.93 9.86
C ASN A 152 -15.07 -4.66 9.15
N GLN A 153 -14.74 -5.88 9.59
CA GLN A 153 -13.65 -6.67 9.00
C GLN A 153 -13.93 -7.15 7.57
N SER A 154 -15.16 -6.99 7.06
CA SER A 154 -15.49 -7.28 5.65
C SER A 154 -15.33 -6.08 4.73
N ALA A 155 -14.90 -4.92 5.25
CA ALA A 155 -14.61 -3.74 4.45
C ALA A 155 -13.59 -4.03 3.35
N LYS A 156 -13.73 -3.35 2.20
CA LYS A 156 -12.84 -3.52 1.05
C LYS A 156 -12.00 -2.28 0.78
N PRO A 157 -10.77 -2.43 0.25
CA PRO A 157 -9.96 -1.30 -0.19
C PRO A 157 -10.69 -0.39 -1.19
N SER A 158 -11.43 -0.98 -2.13
CA SER A 158 -12.20 -0.23 -3.13
C SER A 158 -13.30 0.65 -2.54
N GLU A 159 -13.88 0.25 -1.40
CA GLU A 159 -14.88 1.05 -0.71
C GLU A 159 -14.25 2.32 -0.13
N ALA A 160 -13.07 2.20 0.50
CA ALA A 160 -12.31 3.35 1.00
C ALA A 160 -11.90 4.29 -0.14
N ILE A 161 -11.37 3.76 -1.24
CA ILE A 161 -11.04 4.54 -2.44
C ILE A 161 -12.28 5.30 -2.93
N ASN A 162 -13.41 4.62 -3.12
CA ASN A 162 -14.61 5.27 -3.64
C ASN A 162 -15.19 6.33 -2.69
N ASN A 163 -15.13 6.11 -1.37
CA ASN A 163 -15.60 7.09 -0.39
C ASN A 163 -14.75 8.37 -0.41
N HIS A 164 -13.43 8.21 -0.43
CA HIS A 164 -12.49 9.34 -0.45
C HIS A 164 -12.74 10.31 -1.62
N TYR A 165 -13.10 9.78 -2.80
CA TYR A 165 -13.39 10.59 -3.99
C TYR A 165 -14.85 11.09 -4.08
N LYS A 166 -15.76 10.63 -3.22
CA LYS A 166 -17.14 11.18 -3.13
C LYS A 166 -17.23 12.39 -2.21
N GLU A 167 -16.35 12.48 -1.23
CA GLU A 167 -16.35 13.54 -0.21
C GLU A 167 -15.56 14.81 -0.63
N ARG A 168 -15.08 14.86 -1.88
CA ARG A 168 -14.31 15.97 -2.46
C ARG A 168 -14.91 16.40 -3.80
#